data_AF-A0A0B6ZA14-F1
#
_entry.id   AF-A0A0B6ZA14-F1
#
_cell.length_a   1.000
_cell.length_b   1.000
_cell.length_c   1.000
_cell.angle_alpha   90.00
_cell.angle_beta   90.00
_cell.angle_gamma   90.00
#
_symmetry.space_group_name_H-M   'P 1'
#
loop_
_entity.id
_entity.type
_entity.pdbx_description
1 polymer ?
#
loop_
_entity_poly.entity_id
_entity_poly.type
_entity_poly.pdbx_seq_one_letter_code
_entity_poly.pdbx_strand_id
1 'polypeptide(L)'
;EICPEGTFGNDCNSLCRCKNGGKCNHVTGNCKCPGRAEGEFCEDGCPPGLYGEKCDKICPQQCASGYCNKKYGFCNCRPGKFGPS
;
A
#
# COMPACT_ATOMS: atom_id res chain seq x y z
N GLU A 1 19.53 -19.46 -5.88
CA GLU A 1 19.71 -18.29 -6.78
C GLU A 1 19.04 -17.03 -6.22
N ILE A 2 19.37 -15.84 -6.73
CA ILE A 2 18.60 -14.60 -6.50
C ILE A 2 17.88 -14.24 -7.80
N CYS A 3 16.56 -14.07 -7.75
CA CYS A 3 15.77 -13.69 -8.93
C CYS A 3 15.77 -12.17 -9.16
N PRO A 4 15.62 -11.73 -10.42
CA PRO A 4 15.44 -10.32 -10.72
C PRO A 4 14.17 -9.76 -10.07
N GLU A 5 14.12 -8.44 -9.90
CA GLU A 5 12.98 -7.79 -9.26
C GLU A 5 11.70 -8.06 -10.05
N GLY A 6 10.67 -8.53 -9.36
CA GLY A 6 9.40 -8.91 -9.96
C GLY A 6 9.22 -10.41 -10.25
N THR A 7 10.24 -11.26 -10.03
CA THR A 7 10.10 -12.71 -10.16
C THR A 7 10.60 -13.51 -8.96
N PHE A 8 10.16 -14.77 -8.85
CA PHE A 8 10.53 -15.70 -7.80
C PHE A 8 10.46 -17.17 -8.24
N GLY A 9 10.94 -18.06 -7.37
CA GLY A 9 10.85 -19.51 -7.53
C GLY A 9 12.02 -20.10 -8.32
N ASN A 10 11.92 -21.38 -8.66
CA ASN A 10 12.94 -22.07 -9.44
C ASN A 10 13.06 -21.44 -10.83
N ASP A 11 14.30 -21.15 -11.26
CA ASP A 11 14.59 -20.49 -12.53
C ASP A 11 13.89 -19.13 -12.71
N CYS A 12 13.36 -18.53 -11.65
CA CYS A 12 12.69 -17.22 -11.67
C CYS A 12 11.51 -17.12 -12.64
N ASN A 13 10.79 -18.24 -12.85
CA ASN A 13 9.65 -18.31 -13.78
C ASN A 13 8.32 -17.84 -13.19
N SER A 14 8.24 -17.56 -11.88
CA SER A 14 7.01 -17.07 -11.25
C SER A 14 7.04 -15.56 -11.08
N LEU A 15 5.91 -14.88 -11.33
CA LEU A 15 5.79 -13.42 -11.20
C LEU A 15 5.33 -13.02 -9.80
N CYS A 16 6.03 -12.06 -9.21
CA CYS A 16 5.66 -11.44 -7.95
C CYS A 16 4.39 -10.58 -8.11
N ARG A 17 3.47 -10.72 -7.15
CA ARG A 17 2.15 -10.04 -7.18
C ARG A 17 2.03 -8.87 -6.20
N CYS A 18 3.10 -8.56 -5.46
CA CYS A 18 3.11 -7.51 -4.46
C CYS A 18 2.67 -6.15 -5.02
N LYS A 19 1.85 -5.43 -4.26
CA LYS A 19 1.31 -4.11 -4.55
C LYS A 19 1.90 -3.08 -3.59
N ASN A 20 1.62 -1.80 -3.85
CA ASN A 20 1.98 -0.68 -2.97
C ASN A 20 3.47 -0.66 -2.54
N GLY A 21 4.39 -1.05 -3.43
CA GLY A 21 5.82 -1.09 -3.11
C GLY A 21 6.27 -2.26 -2.22
N GLY A 22 5.45 -3.29 -2.09
CA GLY A 22 5.79 -4.55 -1.43
C GLY A 22 7.00 -5.23 -2.06
N LYS A 23 7.93 -5.69 -1.21
CA LYS A 23 9.12 -6.43 -1.64
C LYS A 23 8.83 -7.92 -1.68
N CYS A 24 9.01 -8.52 -2.84
CA CYS A 24 8.79 -9.95 -3.04
C CYS A 24 10.02 -10.77 -2.62
N ASN A 25 9.80 -11.88 -1.94
CA ASN A 25 10.83 -12.85 -1.65
C ASN A 25 11.15 -13.69 -2.89
N HIS A 26 12.38 -13.62 -3.38
CA HIS A 26 12.79 -14.30 -4.63
C HIS A 26 12.71 -15.83 -4.59
N VAL A 27 12.62 -16.47 -3.41
CA VAL A 27 12.49 -17.92 -3.28
C VAL A 27 11.03 -18.33 -3.20
N THR A 28 10.27 -17.68 -2.30
CA THR A 28 8.92 -18.12 -1.92
C THR A 28 7.80 -17.33 -2.59
N GLY A 29 8.09 -16.14 -3.12
CA GLY A 29 7.08 -15.23 -3.68
C GLY A 29 6.31 -14.42 -2.64
N ASN A 30 6.54 -14.66 -1.35
CA ASN A 30 5.88 -13.93 -0.27
C ASN A 30 6.21 -12.44 -0.31
N CYS A 31 5.22 -11.60 -0.02
CA CYS A 31 5.39 -10.16 0.00
C CYS A 31 5.72 -9.64 1.40
N LYS A 32 6.75 -8.80 1.47
CA LYS A 32 7.05 -7.98 2.63
C LYS A 32 6.53 -6.57 2.38
N CYS A 33 5.46 -6.21 3.08
CA CYS A 33 4.82 -4.91 2.92
C CYS A 33 5.63 -3.77 3.55
N PRO A 34 5.68 -2.60 2.89
CA PRO A 34 6.35 -1.44 3.44
C PRO A 34 5.52 -0.82 4.57
N GLY A 35 6.20 -0.42 5.64
CA GLY A 35 5.56 0.27 6.76
C GLY A 35 4.50 -0.58 7.44
N ARG A 36 3.26 -0.08 7.46
CA ARG A 36 2.09 -0.76 8.06
C ARG A 36 1.08 -1.26 7.03
N ALA A 37 1.47 -1.37 5.75
CA ALA A 37 0.54 -1.84 4.73
C ALA A 37 0.10 -3.29 4.99
N GLU A 38 -1.17 -3.57 4.74
CA GLU A 38 -1.84 -4.86 5.01
C GLU A 38 -2.19 -5.62 3.71
N GLY A 39 -2.52 -6.90 3.85
CA GLY A 39 -2.84 -7.83 2.76
C GLY A 39 -1.70 -8.79 2.45
N GLU A 40 -2.02 -9.98 1.91
CA GLU A 40 -1.02 -11.02 1.55
C GLU A 40 -0.04 -10.50 0.49
N PHE A 41 -0.53 -9.67 -0.43
CA PHE A 41 0.25 -9.00 -1.46
C PHE A 41 0.33 -7.49 -1.24
N CYS A 42 0.09 -7.01 -0.02
CA CYS A 42 0.06 -5.59 0.32
C CYS A 42 -1.01 -4.79 -0.44
N GLU A 43 -2.07 -5.44 -0.92
CA GLU A 43 -3.14 -4.86 -1.72
C GLU A 43 -4.08 -3.96 -0.92
N ASP A 44 -4.24 -4.23 0.38
CA ASP A 44 -5.12 -3.44 1.24
C ASP A 44 -4.53 -2.06 1.51
N GLY A 45 -3.22 -1.88 1.35
CA GLY A 45 -2.55 -0.60 1.58
C GLY A 45 -2.60 -0.22 3.06
N CYS A 46 -2.76 1.07 3.38
CA CYS A 46 -2.70 1.55 4.76
C CYS A 46 -3.94 1.21 5.59
N PRO A 47 -3.75 0.92 6.90
CA PRO A 47 -4.84 0.71 7.83
C PRO A 47 -5.67 1.99 7.99
N PRO A 48 -6.92 1.88 8.48
CA PRO A 48 -7.78 3.03 8.72
C PRO A 48 -7.09 4.11 9.56
N GLY A 49 -7.23 5.37 9.13
CA GLY A 49 -6.61 6.50 9.82
C GLY A 49 -5.15 6.76 9.45
N LEU A 50 -4.51 5.93 8.60
CA LEU A 50 -3.15 6.17 8.11
C LEU A 50 -3.09 6.28 6.58
N TYR A 51 -2.10 7.01 6.08
CA TYR A 51 -1.81 7.16 4.66
C TYR A 51 -0.31 7.34 4.37
N GLY A 52 0.02 7.34 3.08
CA GLY A 52 1.38 7.51 2.57
C GLY A 52 2.07 6.18 2.29
N GLU A 53 3.23 6.21 1.61
CA GLU A 53 3.93 5.00 1.14
C GLU A 53 4.36 4.06 2.27
N LYS A 54 4.54 4.58 3.49
CA LYS A 54 4.90 3.81 4.68
C LYS A 54 3.76 3.69 5.69
N CYS A 55 2.57 4.21 5.37
CA CYS A 55 1.42 4.21 6.28
C CYS A 55 1.78 4.77 7.67
N ASP A 56 2.53 5.86 7.69
CA ASP A 56 3.06 6.52 8.88
C ASP A 56 2.47 7.92 9.06
N LYS A 57 1.69 8.41 8.09
CA LYS A 57 1.00 9.70 8.17
C LYS A 57 -0.43 9.50 8.64
N ILE A 58 -0.87 10.31 9.59
CA ILE A 58 -2.22 10.24 10.17
C ILE A 58 -3.20 10.99 9.27
N CYS A 59 -4.31 10.34 8.88
CA CYS A 59 -5.37 10.97 8.10
C CYS A 59 -5.80 12.31 8.73
N PRO A 60 -6.03 13.36 7.91
CA PRO A 60 -6.48 14.64 8.41
C PRO A 60 -7.76 14.50 9.24
N GLN A 61 -7.84 15.22 10.37
CA GLN A 61 -8.98 15.16 11.30
C GLN A 61 -10.30 15.57 10.63
N GLN A 62 -10.24 16.37 9.56
CA GLN A 62 -11.40 16.76 8.78
C GLN A 62 -11.99 15.64 7.90
N CYS A 63 -11.31 14.49 7.77
CA CYS A 63 -11.87 13.34 7.07
C CYS A 63 -12.91 12.64 7.93
N ALA A 64 -14.10 12.41 7.37
CA ALA A 64 -15.16 11.66 8.03
C ALA A 64 -14.62 10.31 8.52
N SER A 65 -14.70 10.07 9.83
CA SER A 65 -14.33 8.82 10.50
C SER A 65 -12.89 8.34 10.22
N GLY A 66 -11.96 9.23 9.91
CA GLY A 66 -10.56 8.85 9.63
C GLY A 66 -10.36 8.10 8.30
N TYR A 67 -11.36 8.10 7.41
CA TYR A 67 -11.24 7.54 6.07
C TYR A 67 -10.70 8.60 5.11
N CYS A 68 -9.42 8.50 4.81
CA CYS A 68 -8.74 9.32 3.81
C CYS A 68 -8.15 8.46 2.68
N ASN A 69 -7.77 9.08 1.57
CA ASN A 69 -7.09 8.39 0.50
C ASN A 69 -5.77 7.77 1.02
N LYS A 70 -5.61 6.45 0.87
CA LYS A 70 -4.47 5.70 1.44
C LYS A 70 -3.10 6.16 0.93
N LYS A 71 -3.01 6.72 -0.28
CA LYS A 71 -1.75 7.19 -0.87
C LYS A 71 -1.47 8.66 -0.55
N TYR A 72 -2.48 9.51 -0.71
CA TYR A 72 -2.31 10.96 -0.72
C TYR A 72 -2.86 11.66 0.53
N GLY A 73 -3.69 11.00 1.32
CA GLY A 73 -4.25 11.54 2.56
C GLY A 73 -5.41 12.52 2.39
N PHE A 74 -5.87 12.81 1.17
CA PHE A 74 -7.02 13.68 0.97
C PHE A 74 -8.34 12.97 1.29
N CYS A 75 -9.29 13.71 1.83
CA CYS A 75 -10.66 13.23 2.03
C CYS A 75 -11.44 13.41 0.74
N ASN A 76 -12.22 12.41 0.33
CA ASN A 76 -13.24 12.63 -0.70
C ASN A 76 -14.40 13.38 -0.03
N CYS A 77 -14.50 14.68 -0.30
CA CYS A 77 -15.63 15.47 0.16
C CYS A 77 -16.91 15.00 -0.58
N ARG A 78 -18.09 15.25 0.01
CA ARG A 78 -19.37 15.06 -0.70
C ARG A 78 -19.34 15.80 -2.04
N PRO A 79 -20.00 15.29 -3.10
CA PRO A 79 -20.12 16.00 -4.37
C PRO A 79 -20.52 17.46 -4.13
N GLY A 80 -19.72 18.42 -4.62
CA GLY A 80 -19.95 19.86 -4.43
C GLY A 80 -19.07 20.55 -3.38
N LYS A 81 -18.10 19.87 -2.77
CA LYS A 81 -17.04 20.52 -1.97
C LYS A 81 -15.66 20.18 -2.54
N PHE A 82 -14.91 21.19 -2.98
CA PHE A 82 -13.55 21.04 -3.52
C PHE A 82 -12.62 22.07 -2.84
N GLY A 83 -11.43 21.65 -2.45
CA GLY A 83 -10.35 22.54 -2.01
C GLY A 83 -10.31 22.86 -0.50
N PRO A 84 -9.15 23.34 -0.01
CA PRO A 84 -8.90 23.53 1.42
C PRO A 84 -9.69 24.70 2.00
N SER A 85 -10.01 24.61 3.29
CA SER A 85 -10.17 25.76 4.18
C SER A 85 -8.96 25.82 5.09
#